data_AF-A0A961N7A6-F1
#
_entry.id   AF-A0A961N7A6-F1
#
_cell.length_a   1.000
_cell.length_b   1.000
_cell.length_c   1.000
_cell.angle_alpha   90.00
_cell.angle_beta   90.00
_cell.angle_gamma   90.00
#
_symmetry.space_group_name_H-M   'P 1'
#
loop_
_entity.id
_entity.type
_entity.pdbx_description
1 polymer ?
#
loop_
_entity_poly.entity_id
_entity_poly.type
_entity_poly.pdbx_seq_one_letter_code
_entity_poly.pdbx_strand_id
1 'polypeptide(L)'
;MVKVEGFPQYGKEQFEAAVASANNVQQGFKAIATAWGDYAKRSFQDGNAYLEKLAGSKSWDKAMELQGEFAKSSLETFVQESQKISGLYADLAKEAYKPFEEFASKLTPKSMG
;
A
#
# COMPACT_ATOMS: atom_id res chain seq x y z
N MET A 1 44.33 -20.22 9.42
CA MET A 1 44.42 -18.87 8.82
C MET A 1 43.03 -18.47 8.38
N VAL A 2 42.37 -17.58 9.11
CA VAL A 2 41.03 -17.09 8.73
C VAL A 2 41.25 -16.10 7.58
N LYS A 3 40.75 -16.43 6.38
CA LYS A 3 40.86 -15.57 5.20
C LYS A 3 40.10 -14.26 5.48
N VAL A 4 40.85 -13.16 5.54
CA VAL A 4 40.34 -11.78 5.69
C VAL A 4 39.70 -11.28 4.37
N GLU A 5 39.73 -12.08 3.31
CA GLU A 5 39.22 -11.76 1.96
C GLU A 5 37.67 -11.64 1.88
N GLY A 6 36.92 -12.08 2.90
CA GLY A 6 35.45 -12.00 2.90
C GLY A 6 34.87 -10.68 3.40
N PHE A 7 35.64 -9.85 4.11
CA PHE A 7 35.14 -8.61 4.73
C PHE A 7 34.75 -7.50 3.72
N PRO A 8 35.55 -7.23 2.66
CA PRO A 8 35.20 -6.21 1.68
C PRO A 8 33.97 -6.59 0.85
N GLN A 9 33.86 -7.86 0.44
CA GLN A 9 32.72 -8.37 -0.32
C GLN A 9 31.43 -8.36 0.51
N TYR A 10 31.51 -8.83 1.75
CA TYR A 10 30.40 -8.82 2.70
C TYR A 10 29.91 -7.39 2.96
N GLY A 11 30.82 -6.42 3.15
CA GLY A 11 30.46 -5.01 3.32
C GLY A 11 29.75 -4.42 2.11
N LYS A 12 30.16 -4.80 0.89
CA LYS A 12 29.53 -4.38 -0.37
C LYS A 12 28.10 -4.95 -0.51
N GLU A 13 27.93 -6.24 -0.24
CA GLU A 13 26.62 -6.90 -0.28
C GLU A 13 25.63 -6.29 0.72
N GLN A 14 26.08 -6.00 1.95
CA GLN A 14 25.25 -5.33 2.96
C GLN A 14 24.86 -3.90 2.54
N PHE A 15 25.77 -3.16 1.89
CA PHE A 15 25.48 -1.83 1.36
C PHE A 15 24.47 -1.87 0.21
N GLU A 16 24.64 -2.79 -0.75
CA GLU A 16 23.68 -3.00 -1.85
C GLU A 16 22.29 -3.40 -1.32
N ALA A 17 22.22 -4.28 -0.33
CA ALA A 17 20.98 -4.68 0.33
C ALA A 17 20.30 -3.49 1.05
N ALA A 18 21.08 -2.65 1.73
CA ALA A 18 20.56 -1.45 2.40
C ALA A 18 20.00 -0.43 1.40
N VAL A 19 20.69 -0.19 0.29
CA VAL A 19 20.20 0.69 -0.78
C VAL A 19 18.92 0.14 -1.42
N ALA A 20 18.86 -1.17 -1.67
CA ALA A 20 17.67 -1.82 -2.19
C ALA A 20 16.47 -1.70 -1.22
N SER A 21 16.70 -1.95 0.06
CA SER A 21 15.67 -1.80 1.11
C SER A 21 15.15 -0.36 1.19
N ALA A 22 16.04 0.64 1.18
CA ALA A 22 15.65 2.05 1.18
C ALA A 22 14.81 2.42 -0.06
N ASN A 23 15.18 1.92 -1.24
CA ASN A 23 14.42 2.13 -2.47
C ASN A 23 13.03 1.48 -2.39
N ASN A 24 12.91 0.25 -1.87
CA ASN A 24 11.64 -0.45 -1.72
C ASN A 24 10.70 0.30 -0.77
N VAL A 25 11.21 0.75 0.37
CA VAL A 25 10.46 1.56 1.34
C VAL A 25 9.97 2.86 0.69
N GLN A 26 10.83 3.57 -0.03
CA GLN A 26 10.46 4.78 -0.76
C GLN A 26 9.36 4.51 -1.81
N GLN A 27 9.44 3.40 -2.54
CA GLN A 27 8.42 3.00 -3.50
C GLN A 27 7.11 2.65 -2.82
N GLY A 28 7.12 1.96 -1.68
CA GLY A 28 5.94 1.67 -0.89
C GLY A 28 5.21 2.94 -0.45
N PHE A 29 5.95 3.95 0.05
CA PHE A 29 5.37 5.25 0.38
C PHE A 29 4.75 5.95 -0.83
N LYS A 30 5.41 5.92 -2.00
CA LYS A 30 4.85 6.47 -3.23
C LYS A 30 3.56 5.74 -3.63
N ALA A 31 3.54 4.41 -3.55
CA ALA A 31 2.34 3.62 -3.86
C ALA A 31 1.17 3.96 -2.94
N ILE A 32 1.41 4.14 -1.63
CA ILE A 32 0.39 4.58 -0.67
C ILE A 32 -0.14 5.97 -1.03
N ALA A 33 0.76 6.93 -1.31
CA ALA A 33 0.37 8.28 -1.70
C ALA A 33 -0.46 8.29 -3.00
N THR A 34 -0.08 7.48 -3.99
CA THR A 34 -0.84 7.30 -5.22
C THR A 34 -2.22 6.71 -4.94
N ALA A 35 -2.32 5.66 -4.11
CA ALA A 35 -3.61 5.04 -3.78
C ALA A 35 -4.58 6.03 -3.12
N TRP A 36 -4.08 6.88 -2.20
CA TRP A 36 -4.89 7.96 -1.62
C TRP A 36 -5.31 8.99 -2.66
N GLY A 37 -4.41 9.39 -3.56
CA GLY A 37 -4.71 10.30 -4.66
C GLY A 37 -5.80 9.77 -5.59
N ASP A 38 -5.70 8.49 -5.97
CA ASP A 38 -6.69 7.80 -6.79
C ASP A 38 -8.06 7.73 -6.10
N TYR A 39 -8.09 7.37 -4.82
CA TYR A 39 -9.32 7.32 -4.03
C TYR A 39 -9.99 8.71 -3.93
N ALA A 40 -9.20 9.76 -3.67
CA ALA A 40 -9.71 11.13 -3.60
C ALA A 40 -10.28 11.58 -4.95
N LYS A 41 -9.57 11.30 -6.06
CA LYS A 41 -10.02 11.62 -7.41
C LYS A 41 -11.34 10.91 -7.73
N ARG A 42 -11.43 9.62 -7.42
CA ARG A 42 -12.65 8.83 -7.64
C ARG A 42 -13.82 9.35 -6.82
N SER A 43 -13.60 9.61 -5.53
CA SER A 43 -14.63 10.18 -4.63
C SER A 43 -15.17 11.51 -5.15
N PHE A 44 -14.30 12.37 -5.70
CA PHE A 44 -14.72 13.62 -6.31
C PHE A 44 -15.55 13.41 -7.58
N GLN A 45 -15.12 12.50 -8.46
CA GLN A 45 -15.85 12.17 -9.69
C GLN A 45 -17.24 11.58 -9.39
N ASP A 46 -17.32 10.65 -8.44
CA ASP A 46 -18.59 10.03 -8.02
C ASP A 46 -19.53 11.04 -7.39
N GLY A 47 -19.00 11.93 -6.53
CA GLY A 47 -19.77 13.03 -5.94
C GLY A 47 -20.30 14.02 -6.97
N ASN A 48 -19.48 14.41 -7.95
CA ASN A 48 -19.92 15.29 -9.02
C ASN A 48 -21.02 14.63 -9.88
N ALA A 49 -20.85 13.35 -10.23
CA ALA A 49 -21.87 12.60 -10.97
C ALA A 49 -23.19 12.47 -10.19
N TYR A 50 -23.13 12.30 -8.87
CA TYR A 50 -24.31 12.32 -8.01
C TYR A 50 -25.00 13.70 -8.02
N LEU A 51 -24.25 14.79 -7.87
CA LEU A 51 -24.79 16.15 -7.89
C LEU A 51 -25.46 16.49 -9.23
N GLU A 52 -24.85 16.11 -10.36
CA GLU A 52 -25.44 16.29 -11.69
C GLU A 52 -26.77 15.55 -11.83
N LYS A 53 -26.83 14.28 -11.38
CA LYS A 53 -28.08 13.50 -11.39
C LYS A 53 -29.14 14.09 -10.47
N LEU A 54 -28.74 14.53 -9.27
CA LEU A 54 -29.64 15.12 -8.28
C LEU A 54 -30.22 16.44 -8.78
N ALA A 55 -29.39 17.33 -9.35
CA ALA A 55 -29.82 18.59 -9.93
C ALA A 55 -30.79 18.41 -11.11
N GLY A 56 -30.65 17.31 -11.86
CA GLY A 56 -31.59 16.92 -12.92
C GLY A 56 -32.88 16.25 -12.42
N SER A 57 -32.99 15.91 -11.13
CA SER A 57 -34.17 15.25 -10.58
C SER A 57 -35.34 16.23 -10.40
N LYS A 58 -36.53 15.84 -10.84
CA LYS A 58 -37.77 16.61 -10.68
C LYS A 58 -38.75 15.99 -9.68
N SER A 59 -38.40 14.85 -9.08
CA SER A 59 -39.25 14.15 -8.11
C SER A 59 -38.48 13.79 -6.86
N TRP A 60 -39.20 13.82 -5.73
CA TRP A 60 -38.60 13.54 -4.44
C TRP A 60 -38.23 12.05 -4.27
N ASP A 61 -39.08 11.15 -4.74
CA ASP A 61 -38.79 9.70 -4.73
C ASP A 61 -37.51 9.35 -5.49
N LYS A 62 -37.28 10.00 -6.63
CA LYS A 62 -36.07 9.78 -7.44
C LYS A 62 -34.83 10.37 -6.80
N ALA A 63 -34.95 11.49 -6.09
CA ALA A 63 -33.84 12.04 -5.31
C ALA A 63 -33.43 11.10 -4.16
N MET A 64 -34.41 10.49 -3.49
CA MET A 64 -34.15 9.48 -2.44
C MET A 64 -33.48 8.21 -2.99
N GLU A 65 -33.93 7.73 -4.15
CA GLU A 65 -33.29 6.61 -4.86
C GLU A 65 -31.82 6.93 -5.19
N LEU A 66 -31.56 8.08 -5.80
CA LEU A 66 -30.20 8.53 -6.15
C LEU A 66 -29.28 8.65 -4.93
N GLN A 67 -29.81 9.14 -3.80
CA GLN A 67 -29.05 9.22 -2.56
C GLN A 67 -28.70 7.83 -2.01
N GLY A 68 -29.64 6.88 -2.08
CA GLY A 68 -29.40 5.49 -1.70
C GLY A 68 -28.35 4.80 -2.56
N GLU A 69 -28.44 4.98 -3.89
CA GLU A 69 -27.43 4.48 -4.84
C GLU A 69 -26.04 5.06 -4.56
N PHE A 70 -25.96 6.38 -4.37
CA PHE A 70 -24.70 7.06 -4.06
C PHE A 70 -24.10 6.56 -2.75
N ALA A 71 -24.91 6.40 -1.70
CA ALA A 71 -24.46 5.90 -0.41
C ALA A 71 -23.91 4.45 -0.53
N LYS A 72 -24.62 3.58 -1.25
CA LYS A 72 -24.18 2.21 -1.50
C LYS A 72 -22.85 2.18 -2.27
N SER A 73 -22.78 2.89 -3.39
CA SER A 73 -21.57 2.98 -4.22
C SER A 73 -20.37 3.56 -3.46
N SER A 74 -20.61 4.58 -2.64
CA SER A 74 -19.58 5.21 -1.80
C SER A 74 -19.05 4.23 -0.76
N LEU A 75 -19.91 3.42 -0.13
CA LEU A 75 -19.50 2.41 0.83
C LEU A 75 -18.69 1.29 0.18
N GLU A 76 -19.14 0.78 -0.97
CA GLU A 76 -18.42 -0.25 -1.73
C GLU A 76 -17.02 0.25 -2.14
N THR A 77 -16.94 1.47 -2.67
CA THR A 77 -15.67 2.10 -3.06
C THR A 77 -14.76 2.31 -1.84
N PHE A 78 -15.30 2.81 -0.73
CA PHE A 78 -14.53 3.01 0.50
C PHE A 78 -13.92 1.69 1.01
N VAL A 79 -14.71 0.61 1.06
CA VAL A 79 -14.23 -0.70 1.52
C VAL A 79 -13.12 -1.21 0.61
N GLN A 80 -13.32 -1.12 -0.71
CA GLN A 80 -12.33 -1.58 -1.70
C GLN A 80 -11.00 -0.80 -1.59
N GLU A 81 -11.05 0.53 -1.56
CA GLU A 81 -9.83 1.35 -1.49
C GLU A 81 -9.16 1.25 -0.11
N SER A 82 -9.94 1.11 0.97
CA SER A 82 -9.38 0.86 2.32
C SER A 82 -8.62 -0.45 2.38
N GLN A 83 -9.16 -1.53 1.79
CA GLN A 83 -8.47 -2.81 1.69
C GLN A 83 -7.16 -2.68 0.91
N LYS A 84 -7.19 -2.01 -0.24
CA LYS A 84 -6.00 -1.74 -1.06
C LYS A 84 -4.93 -0.97 -0.30
N ILE A 85 -5.29 0.15 0.34
CA ILE A 85 -4.38 0.98 1.13
C ILE A 85 -3.81 0.18 2.32
N SER A 86 -4.64 -0.59 3.02
CA SER A 86 -4.18 -1.45 4.13
C SER A 86 -3.18 -2.52 3.66
N GLY A 87 -3.40 -3.10 2.48
CA GLY A 87 -2.46 -4.04 1.86
C GLY A 87 -1.11 -3.40 1.57
N LEU A 88 -1.11 -2.17 1.02
CA LEU A 88 0.12 -1.42 0.75
C LEU A 88 0.92 -1.12 2.04
N TYR A 89 0.23 -0.78 3.14
CA TYR A 89 0.90 -0.62 4.45
C TYR A 89 1.47 -1.93 4.98
N ALA A 90 0.74 -3.04 4.81
CA ALA A 90 1.24 -4.36 5.22
C ALA A 90 2.49 -4.75 4.41
N ASP A 91 2.50 -4.50 3.10
CA ASP A 91 3.64 -4.77 2.24
C ASP A 91 4.83 -3.87 2.57
N LEU A 92 4.61 -2.58 2.83
CA LEU A 92 5.64 -1.67 3.31
C LEU A 92 6.26 -2.16 4.63
N ALA A 93 5.44 -2.61 5.57
CA ALA A 93 5.91 -3.16 6.83
C ALA A 93 6.79 -4.40 6.58
N LYS A 94 6.35 -5.35 5.74
CA LYS A 94 7.16 -6.53 5.38
C LYS A 94 8.52 -6.12 4.81
N GLU A 95 8.56 -5.20 3.85
CA GLU A 95 9.82 -4.71 3.26
C GLU A 95 10.74 -4.07 4.32
N ALA A 96 10.18 -3.31 5.26
CA ALA A 96 10.94 -2.70 6.35
C ALA A 96 11.48 -3.73 7.37
N TYR A 97 10.78 -4.85 7.56
CA TYR A 97 11.19 -5.90 8.50
C TYR A 97 12.14 -6.95 7.92
N LYS A 98 12.25 -7.07 6.60
CA LYS A 98 13.16 -8.03 5.92
C LYS A 98 14.59 -8.08 6.49
N PRO A 99 15.28 -6.96 6.78
CA PRO A 99 16.64 -7.02 7.33
C PRO A 99 16.72 -7.75 8.68
N PHE A 100 15.66 -7.69 9.49
CA PHE A 100 15.58 -8.39 10.77
C PHE A 100 15.31 -9.88 10.58
N GLU A 101 14.47 -10.26 9.62
CA GLU A 101 14.24 -11.67 9.25
C GLU A 101 15.53 -12.32 8.73
N GLU A 102 16.25 -11.64 7.84
CA GLU A 102 17.54 -12.10 7.33
C GLU A 102 18.58 -12.25 8.46
N PHE A 103 18.63 -11.31 9.40
CA PHE A 103 19.50 -11.41 10.56
C PHE A 103 19.13 -12.59 11.47
N ALA A 104 17.84 -12.78 11.78
CA ALA A 104 17.37 -13.91 12.58
C ALA A 104 17.64 -15.27 11.91
N SER A 105 17.51 -15.35 10.58
CA SER A 105 17.84 -16.55 9.80
C SER A 105 19.33 -16.95 9.88
N LYS A 106 20.21 -15.97 10.08
CA LYS A 106 21.67 -16.21 10.26
C LYS A 106 22.02 -16.66 11.68
N LEU A 107 21.18 -16.35 12.67
CA LEU A 107 21.38 -16.72 14.08
C LEU A 107 20.74 -18.06 14.46
N THR A 108 19.80 -18.58 13.66
CA THR A 108 19.27 -19.92 13.86
C THR A 108 20.31 -20.94 13.39
N PRO A 109 20.81 -21.83 14.27
CA PRO A 109 21.68 -22.90 13.82
C PRO A 109 20.89 -23.75 12.84
N LYS A 110 21.44 -24.00 11.64
CA LYS A 110 20.95 -25.05 10.75
C LYS A 110 20.90 -26.31 11.59
N SER A 111 19.71 -26.79 11.95
CA SER A 111 19.56 -27.95 12.82
C SER A 111 20.37 -29.09 12.21
N MET A 112 21.25 -29.65 13.02
CA MET A 112 22.07 -30.82 12.69
C MET A 112 21.21 -31.87 12.00
N GLY A 113 21.56 -32.20 10.78
CA GLY A 113 21.10 -33.35 10.02
C GLY A 113 22.29 -33.93 9.29
#